data_AF-A0A7C1UBB3-F1
#
_entry.id   AF-A0A7C1UBB3-F1
#
_cell.length_a   1.000
_cell.length_b   1.000
_cell.length_c   1.000
_cell.angle_alpha   90.00
_cell.angle_beta   90.00
_cell.angle_gamma   90.00
#
_symmetry.space_group_name_H-M   'P 1'
#
loop_
_entity.id
_entity.type
_entity.pdbx_description
1 polymer ?
#
loop_
_entity_poly.entity_id
_entity_poly.type
_entity_poly.pdbx_seq_one_letter_code
_entity_poly.pdbx_strand_id
1 'polypeptide(L)'
;MGDTDMTAVPSNEFTASQPDPGGAERPSGGPSLLPVSPARAREILIGLRLGVGVGALLAPRLLGRVFGIDPAANPASPYLARLFGIRDVMLAYQLYQAPESELEDVLRQGIVVDTSDVLAALAAGARGGIGARTLVLGGGAAAAAVCLGLAGREPGAGGSDG
;
A
#
# COMPACT_ATOMS: atom_id res chain seq x y z
N MET A 1 56.32 54.60 -37.29
CA MET A 1 57.23 53.48 -36.97
C MET A 1 56.37 52.23 -36.92
N GLY A 2 56.33 51.49 -38.04
CA GLY A 2 55.72 50.15 -38.26
C GLY A 2 54.20 50.01 -38.09
N ASP A 3 53.46 49.22 -38.86
CA ASP A 3 53.65 48.62 -40.19
C ASP A 3 52.25 48.12 -40.59
N THR A 4 51.94 48.17 -41.89
CA THR A 4 50.79 47.53 -42.55
C THR A 4 50.84 46.01 -42.42
N ASP A 5 49.69 45.30 -42.43
CA ASP A 5 49.24 44.52 -43.60
C ASP A 5 47.91 43.77 -43.37
N MET A 6 47.27 43.46 -44.49
CA MET A 6 45.93 42.95 -44.76
C MET A 6 45.74 41.43 -44.56
N THR A 7 44.46 41.05 -44.71
CA THR A 7 43.91 39.79 -45.25
C THR A 7 43.42 38.73 -44.25
N ALA A 8 42.09 38.59 -44.14
CA ALA A 8 41.34 37.36 -44.46
C ALA A 8 39.83 37.51 -44.20
N VAL A 9 39.04 37.50 -45.28
CA VAL A 9 37.68 36.91 -45.41
C VAL A 9 37.92 35.68 -46.31
N PRO A 10 37.29 34.48 -46.20
CA PRO A 10 35.90 34.10 -45.83
C PRO A 10 35.82 32.90 -44.83
N SER A 11 34.68 32.39 -44.33
CA SER A 11 33.69 31.53 -45.04
C SER A 11 32.56 31.12 -44.08
N ASN A 12 31.34 31.04 -44.60
CA ASN A 12 30.15 30.46 -43.96
C ASN A 12 30.39 29.06 -43.40
N GLU A 13 29.87 28.77 -42.20
CA GLU A 13 29.29 27.46 -41.91
C GLU A 13 27.90 27.62 -41.29
N PHE A 14 26.94 27.22 -42.11
CA PHE A 14 25.58 26.83 -41.75
C PHE A 14 25.67 25.66 -40.75
N THR A 15 25.66 25.94 -39.44
CA THR A 15 25.45 24.87 -38.46
C THR A 15 23.96 24.60 -38.34
N ALA A 16 23.58 23.49 -38.96
CA ALA A 16 22.27 22.87 -38.90
C ALA A 16 21.73 22.83 -37.45
N SER A 17 20.44 23.16 -37.32
CA SER A 17 19.61 22.79 -36.19
C SER A 17 19.82 21.30 -35.90
N GLN A 18 20.43 20.98 -34.76
CA GLN A 18 20.45 19.59 -34.29
C GLN A 18 18.99 19.16 -34.09
N PRO A 19 18.53 18.09 -34.74
CA PRO A 19 17.24 17.52 -34.41
C PRO A 19 17.30 16.98 -32.97
N ASP A 20 16.28 17.36 -32.20
CA ASP A 20 15.96 16.83 -30.88
C ASP A 20 16.08 15.29 -30.88
N PRO A 21 17.01 14.69 -30.12
CA PRO A 21 17.07 13.25 -30.00
C PRO A 21 15.89 12.81 -29.13
N GLY A 22 14.76 12.64 -29.80
CA GLY A 22 13.64 11.78 -29.47
C GLY A 22 13.37 11.63 -27.98
N GLY A 23 12.26 12.25 -27.55
CA GLY A 23 11.49 11.84 -26.39
C GLY A 23 11.16 10.34 -26.46
N ALA A 24 12.10 9.52 -26.03
CA ALA A 24 11.83 8.19 -25.53
C ALA A 24 11.44 8.39 -24.07
N GLU A 25 10.14 8.61 -23.84
CA GLU A 25 9.56 8.29 -22.54
C GLU A 25 10.05 6.88 -22.19
N ARG A 26 10.93 6.78 -21.21
CA ARG A 26 11.32 5.48 -20.68
C ARG A 26 10.07 4.93 -19.99
N PRO A 27 9.51 3.79 -20.41
CA PRO A 27 8.47 3.14 -19.61
C PRO A 27 9.14 2.60 -18.35
N SER A 28 9.22 3.43 -17.31
CA SER A 28 9.57 3.02 -15.96
C SER A 28 8.38 2.31 -15.34
N GLY A 29 8.13 1.09 -15.81
CA GLY A 29 7.07 0.23 -15.32
C GLY A 29 7.53 -1.21 -15.42
N GLY A 30 8.35 -1.65 -14.47
CA GLY A 30 8.49 -3.08 -14.22
C GLY A 30 7.10 -3.69 -13.97
N PRO A 31 6.89 -4.98 -14.27
CA PRO A 31 5.58 -5.60 -14.17
C PRO A 31 5.04 -5.40 -12.75
N SER A 32 3.96 -4.61 -12.63
CA SER A 32 3.21 -4.48 -11.39
C SER A 32 2.70 -5.87 -11.03
N LEU A 33 3.15 -6.41 -9.89
CA LEU A 33 2.78 -7.75 -9.43
C LEU A 33 1.27 -7.87 -9.13
N LEU A 34 0.56 -6.74 -9.05
CA LEU A 34 -0.89 -6.65 -8.93
C LEU A 34 -1.41 -5.58 -9.91
N PRO A 35 -2.46 -5.85 -10.71
CA PRO A 35 -3.02 -4.92 -11.69
C PRO A 35 -3.89 -3.84 -11.02
N VAL A 36 -3.38 -3.17 -9.99
CA VAL A 36 -4.11 -2.17 -9.20
C VAL A 36 -3.19 -0.99 -8.95
N SER A 37 -3.66 0.24 -9.24
CA SER A 37 -2.88 1.45 -8.96
C SER A 37 -2.71 1.66 -7.44
N PRO A 38 -1.64 2.32 -6.97
CA PRO A 38 -1.44 2.57 -5.54
C PRO A 38 -2.60 3.31 -4.88
N ALA A 39 -3.14 4.34 -5.54
CA ALA A 39 -4.32 5.05 -5.05
C ALA A 39 -5.54 4.12 -4.89
N ARG A 40 -5.79 3.25 -5.87
CA ARG A 40 -6.92 2.31 -5.80
C ARG A 40 -6.70 1.24 -4.73
N ALA A 41 -5.46 0.78 -4.53
CA ALA A 41 -5.12 -0.12 -3.45
C ALA A 41 -5.38 0.51 -2.08
N ARG A 42 -5.01 1.79 -1.89
CA ARG A 42 -5.30 2.57 -0.68
C ARG A 42 -6.81 2.68 -0.42
N GLU A 43 -7.60 3.00 -1.44
CA GLU A 43 -9.08 3.08 -1.32
C GLU A 43 -9.70 1.75 -0.90
N ILE A 44 -9.29 0.64 -1.53
CA ILE A 44 -9.78 -0.69 -1.18
C ILE A 44 -9.37 -1.05 0.25
N LEU A 45 -8.15 -0.74 0.66
CA LEU A 45 -7.66 -0.97 2.03
C LEU A 45 -8.47 -0.20 3.07
N ILE A 46 -8.77 1.08 2.81
CA ILE A 46 -9.64 1.90 3.67
C ILE A 46 -11.01 1.25 3.79
N GLY A 47 -11.62 0.87 2.67
CA GLY A 47 -12.94 0.22 2.64
C GLY A 47 -12.97 -1.11 3.40
N LEU A 48 -11.96 -1.96 3.21
CA LEU A 48 -11.81 -3.22 3.91
C LEU A 48 -11.74 -3.01 5.43
N ARG A 49 -10.84 -2.14 5.88
CA ARG A 49 -10.64 -1.83 7.31
C ARG A 49 -11.88 -1.22 7.94
N LEU A 50 -12.56 -0.29 7.27
CA LEU A 50 -13.83 0.26 7.76
C LEU A 50 -14.92 -0.81 7.84
N GLY A 51 -15.07 -1.65 6.81
CA GLY A 51 -16.07 -2.72 6.79
C GLY A 51 -15.89 -3.71 7.94
N VAL A 52 -14.66 -4.17 8.16
CA VAL A 52 -14.32 -5.07 9.27
C VAL A 52 -14.47 -4.35 10.61
N GLY A 53 -13.85 -3.18 10.78
CA GLY A 53 -13.86 -2.43 12.03
C GLY A 53 -15.25 -2.00 12.48
N VAL A 54 -16.03 -1.36 11.61
CA VAL A 54 -17.41 -0.94 11.91
C VAL A 54 -18.31 -2.15 12.14
N GLY A 55 -18.17 -3.21 11.33
CA GLY A 55 -18.89 -4.46 11.54
C GLY A 55 -18.59 -5.07 12.91
N ALA A 56 -17.35 -5.03 13.36
CA ALA A 56 -16.92 -5.54 14.65
C ALA A 56 -17.42 -4.68 15.82
N LEU A 57 -17.52 -3.36 15.63
CA LEU A 57 -18.04 -2.42 16.63
C LEU A 57 -19.56 -2.57 16.82
N LEU A 58 -20.30 -2.51 15.70
CA LEU A 58 -21.76 -2.39 15.71
C LEU A 58 -22.47 -3.74 15.67
N ALA A 59 -21.92 -4.72 14.96
CA ALA A 59 -22.53 -6.03 14.77
C ALA A 59 -21.56 -7.21 15.04
N PRO A 60 -20.83 -7.25 16.17
CA PRO A 60 -19.75 -8.21 16.40
C PRO A 60 -20.20 -9.67 16.33
N ARG A 61 -21.43 -9.98 16.76
CA ARG A 61 -21.98 -11.34 16.69
C ARG A 61 -22.25 -11.78 15.25
N LEU A 62 -22.64 -10.86 14.38
CA LEU A 62 -22.84 -11.16 12.96
C LEU A 62 -21.48 -11.33 12.28
N LEU A 63 -20.56 -10.38 12.50
CA LEU A 63 -19.24 -10.42 11.89
C LEU A 63 -18.45 -11.66 12.35
N GLY A 64 -18.52 -12.01 13.64
CA GLY A 64 -17.94 -13.24 14.16
C GLY A 64 -18.42 -14.48 13.40
N ARG A 65 -19.73 -14.61 13.18
CA ARG A 65 -20.31 -15.73 12.41
C ARG A 65 -19.85 -15.76 10.95
N VAL A 66 -19.71 -14.60 10.31
CA VAL A 66 -19.13 -14.51 8.96
C VAL A 66 -17.73 -15.11 8.93
N PHE A 67 -16.91 -14.75 9.92
CA PHE A 67 -15.56 -15.29 10.15
C PHE A 67 -15.55 -16.68 10.81
N GLY A 68 -16.69 -17.36 10.98
CA GLY A 68 -16.74 -18.72 11.53
C GLY A 68 -16.52 -18.82 13.04
N ILE A 69 -16.56 -17.70 13.77
CA ILE A 69 -16.55 -17.65 15.24
C ILE A 69 -18.00 -17.80 15.72
N ASP A 70 -18.24 -18.75 16.65
CA ASP A 70 -19.51 -18.88 17.34
C ASP A 70 -19.51 -18.05 18.65
N PRO A 71 -20.28 -16.96 18.73
CA PRO A 71 -20.36 -16.14 19.94
C PRO A 71 -21.06 -16.82 21.11
N ALA A 72 -21.82 -17.89 20.89
CA ALA A 72 -22.44 -18.67 21.96
C ALA A 72 -21.42 -19.58 22.65
N ALA A 73 -20.55 -20.23 21.87
CA ALA A 73 -19.43 -21.02 22.38
C ALA A 73 -18.34 -20.16 23.04
N ASN A 74 -18.19 -18.90 22.61
CA ASN A 74 -17.27 -17.94 23.24
C ASN A 74 -17.97 -16.58 23.52
N PRO A 75 -18.58 -16.42 24.71
CA PRO A 75 -19.29 -15.20 25.10
C PRO A 75 -18.41 -13.95 25.18
N ALA A 76 -17.09 -14.08 25.35
CA ALA A 76 -16.16 -12.96 25.36
C ALA A 76 -15.83 -12.45 23.95
N SER A 77 -16.09 -13.24 22.91
CA SER A 77 -15.73 -12.87 21.53
C SER A 77 -16.34 -11.55 21.03
N PRO A 78 -17.59 -11.15 21.35
CA PRO A 78 -18.11 -9.87 20.89
C PRO A 78 -17.46 -8.67 21.57
N TYR A 79 -16.93 -8.83 22.79
CA TYR A 79 -16.17 -7.78 23.46
C TYR A 79 -14.79 -7.63 22.81
N LEU A 80 -14.08 -8.74 22.62
CA LEU A 80 -12.77 -8.75 21.95
C LEU A 80 -12.85 -8.21 20.52
N ALA A 81 -13.91 -8.57 19.78
CA ALA A 81 -14.14 -8.05 18.44
C ALA A 81 -14.24 -6.51 18.41
N ARG A 82 -14.86 -5.88 19.41
CA ARG A 82 -14.94 -4.41 19.48
C ARG A 82 -13.59 -3.76 19.78
N LEU A 83 -12.84 -4.32 20.73
CA LEU A 83 -11.50 -3.85 21.07
C LEU A 83 -10.55 -3.95 19.87
N PHE A 84 -10.67 -5.03 19.09
CA PHE A 84 -9.92 -5.20 17.86
C PHE A 84 -10.42 -4.25 16.76
N GLY A 85 -11.73 -4.18 16.55
CA GLY A 85 -12.34 -3.44 15.44
C GLY A 85 -12.10 -1.94 15.46
N ILE A 86 -12.01 -1.30 16.63
CA ILE A 86 -11.72 0.13 16.71
C ILE A 86 -10.35 0.48 16.10
N ARG A 87 -9.37 -0.43 16.21
CA ARG A 87 -8.04 -0.24 15.63
C ARG A 87 -8.12 -0.17 14.11
N ASP A 88 -8.89 -1.04 13.47
CA ASP A 88 -9.06 -1.02 12.01
C ASP A 88 -9.76 0.27 11.55
N VAL A 89 -10.74 0.76 12.31
CA VAL A 89 -11.37 2.07 12.04
C VAL A 89 -10.35 3.20 12.14
N MET A 90 -9.49 3.21 13.16
CA MET A 90 -8.45 4.23 13.32
C MET A 90 -7.37 4.15 12.24
N LEU A 91 -6.95 2.95 11.83
CA LEU A 91 -5.99 2.77 10.74
C LEU A 91 -6.57 3.21 9.39
N ALA A 92 -7.85 2.96 9.15
CA ALA A 92 -8.53 3.45 7.96
C ALA A 92 -8.64 4.98 7.96
N TYR A 93 -9.02 5.56 9.09
CA TYR A 93 -9.13 7.01 9.24
C TYR A 93 -7.77 7.71 9.05
N GLN A 94 -6.70 7.17 9.64
CA GLN A 94 -5.35 7.72 9.45
C GLN A 94 -4.93 7.65 7.98
N LEU A 95 -5.15 6.52 7.29
CA LEU A 95 -4.80 6.39 5.88
C LEU A 95 -5.65 7.31 4.98
N TYR A 96 -6.92 7.52 5.32
CA TYR A 96 -7.81 8.42 4.60
C TYR A 96 -7.39 9.89 4.71
N GLN A 97 -6.91 10.31 5.88
CA GLN A 97 -6.53 11.71 6.17
C GLN A 97 -5.05 12.01 5.88
N ALA A 98 -4.23 10.98 5.65
CA ALA A 98 -2.79 11.14 5.53
C ALA A 98 -2.42 12.03 4.33
N PRO A 99 -1.63 13.10 4.52
CA PRO A 99 -1.02 13.81 3.40
C PRO A 99 0.01 12.91 2.70
N GLU A 100 0.31 13.20 1.44
CA GLU A 100 1.26 12.43 0.62
C GLU A 100 2.63 12.23 1.31
N SER A 101 3.09 13.22 2.09
CA SER A 101 4.34 13.14 2.86
C SER A 101 4.34 12.11 4.00
N GLU A 102 3.17 11.72 4.51
CA GLU A 102 3.02 10.79 5.65
C GLU A 102 2.50 9.41 5.23
N LEU A 103 2.07 9.25 3.97
CA LEU A 103 1.47 7.99 3.48
C LEU A 103 2.35 6.78 3.71
N GLU A 104 3.65 6.91 3.47
CA GLU A 104 4.61 5.83 3.64
C GLU A 104 4.67 5.35 5.10
N ASP A 105 4.66 6.27 6.06
CA ASP A 105 4.67 5.94 7.48
C ASP A 105 3.35 5.28 7.91
N VAL A 106 2.21 5.84 7.48
CA VAL A 106 0.88 5.30 7.81
C VAL A 106 0.68 3.90 7.20
N LEU A 107 1.10 3.70 5.96
CA LEU A 107 1.06 2.39 5.31
C LEU A 107 1.97 1.38 6.02
N ARG A 108 3.20 1.76 6.38
CA ARG A 108 4.13 0.89 7.11
C ARG A 108 3.56 0.44 8.45
N GLN A 109 2.98 1.36 9.23
CA GLN A 109 2.33 1.03 10.50
C GLN A 109 1.18 0.04 10.32
N GLY A 110 0.33 0.29 9.32
CA GLY A 110 -0.76 -0.62 8.97
C GLY A 110 -0.26 -2.02 8.59
N ILE A 111 0.77 -2.12 7.73
CA ILE A 111 1.36 -3.39 7.31
C ILE A 111 1.90 -4.18 8.51
N VAL A 112 2.54 -3.52 9.49
CA VAL A 112 3.03 -4.19 10.70
C VAL A 112 1.87 -4.78 11.50
N VAL A 113 0.77 -4.05 11.65
CA VAL A 113 -0.43 -4.53 12.34
C VAL A 113 -1.04 -5.72 11.60
N ASP A 114 -1.28 -5.58 10.30
CA ASP A 114 -1.93 -6.61 9.49
C ASP A 114 -1.06 -7.89 9.43
N THR A 115 0.27 -7.76 9.35
CA THR A 115 1.19 -8.89 9.41
C THR A 115 1.13 -9.59 10.76
N SER A 116 1.04 -8.82 11.86
CA SER A 116 0.90 -9.38 13.21
C SER A 116 -0.39 -10.18 13.35
N ASP A 117 -1.48 -9.73 12.73
CA ASP A 117 -2.77 -10.44 12.71
C ASP A 117 -2.70 -11.73 11.89
N VAL A 118 -2.00 -11.73 10.75
CA VAL A 118 -1.72 -12.95 9.98
C VAL A 118 -0.97 -13.97 10.84
N LEU A 119 0.11 -13.55 11.51
CA LEU A 119 0.89 -14.42 12.38
C LEU A 119 0.07 -14.94 13.56
N ALA A 120 -0.78 -14.11 14.16
CA ALA A 120 -1.68 -14.52 15.23
C ALA A 120 -2.69 -15.58 14.75
N ALA A 121 -3.28 -15.38 13.57
CA ALA A 121 -4.21 -16.34 12.96
C ALA A 121 -3.50 -17.67 12.66
N LEU A 122 -2.32 -17.65 12.04
CA LEU A 122 -1.53 -18.85 11.76
C LEU A 122 -1.14 -19.58 13.05
N ALA A 123 -0.68 -18.86 14.07
CA ALA A 123 -0.31 -19.43 15.36
C ALA A 123 -1.52 -20.07 16.08
N ALA A 124 -2.69 -19.42 16.03
CA ALA A 124 -3.92 -19.98 16.58
C ALA A 124 -4.39 -21.22 15.80
N GLY A 125 -4.32 -21.18 14.47
CA GLY A 125 -4.66 -22.30 13.59
C GLY A 125 -3.75 -23.52 13.80
N ALA A 126 -2.44 -23.31 13.89
CA ALA A 126 -1.46 -24.37 14.13
C ALA A 126 -1.66 -25.10 15.47
N ARG A 127 -2.25 -24.43 16.47
CA ARG A 127 -2.60 -25.02 17.77
C ARG A 127 -4.01 -25.60 17.84
N GLY A 128 -4.77 -25.57 16.74
CA GLY A 128 -6.19 -25.97 16.72
C GLY A 128 -7.10 -25.04 17.53
N GLY A 129 -6.65 -23.83 17.87
CA GLY A 129 -7.41 -22.87 18.68
C GLY A 129 -8.51 -22.13 17.91
N ILE A 130 -8.51 -22.21 16.57
CA ILE A 130 -9.54 -21.67 15.69
C ILE A 130 -9.86 -22.66 14.57
N GLY A 131 -11.08 -22.62 14.05
CA GLY A 131 -11.50 -23.44 12.91
C GLY A 131 -10.91 -22.95 11.58
N ALA A 132 -10.88 -23.82 10.57
CA ALA A 132 -10.34 -23.51 9.24
C ALA A 132 -11.01 -22.28 8.60
N ARG A 133 -12.33 -22.11 8.78
CA ARG A 133 -13.05 -20.94 8.29
C ARG A 133 -12.53 -19.64 8.90
N THR A 134 -12.25 -19.62 10.19
CA THR A 134 -11.70 -18.43 10.88
C THR A 134 -10.28 -18.16 10.45
N LEU A 135 -9.45 -19.20 10.30
CA LEU A 135 -8.10 -19.05 9.77
C LEU A 135 -8.10 -18.44 8.36
N VAL A 136 -8.89 -19.02 7.45
CA VAL A 136 -8.94 -18.58 6.04
C VAL A 136 -9.55 -17.19 5.92
N LEU A 137 -10.70 -16.93 6.53
CA LEU A 137 -11.37 -15.64 6.34
C LEU A 137 -10.73 -14.54 7.18
N GLY A 138 -10.41 -14.79 8.45
CA GLY A 138 -9.77 -13.80 9.33
C GLY A 138 -8.32 -13.55 8.95
N GLY A 139 -7.52 -14.61 8.86
CA GLY A 139 -6.12 -14.51 8.44
C GLY A 139 -5.98 -14.06 6.97
N GLY A 140 -6.88 -14.50 6.09
CA GLY A 140 -6.90 -14.06 4.70
C GLY A 140 -7.27 -12.59 4.52
N ALA A 141 -8.19 -12.05 5.33
CA ALA A 141 -8.50 -10.62 5.31
C ALA A 141 -7.28 -9.78 5.74
N ALA A 142 -6.57 -10.20 6.79
CA ALA A 142 -5.33 -9.55 7.22
C ALA A 142 -4.23 -9.66 6.16
N ALA A 143 -4.07 -10.83 5.53
CA ALA A 143 -3.11 -11.01 4.44
C ALA A 143 -3.44 -10.13 3.22
N ALA A 144 -4.72 -10.01 2.86
CA ALA A 144 -5.17 -9.11 1.81
C ALA A 144 -4.86 -7.65 2.16
N ALA A 145 -5.03 -7.25 3.42
CA ALA A 145 -4.68 -5.91 3.90
C ALA A 145 -3.17 -5.63 3.80
N VAL A 146 -2.31 -6.62 4.12
CA VAL A 146 -0.86 -6.53 3.87
C VAL A 146 -0.57 -6.31 2.39
N CYS A 147 -1.14 -7.13 1.51
CA CYS A 147 -0.91 -7.01 0.06
C CYS A 147 -1.37 -5.64 -0.48
N LEU A 148 -2.53 -5.16 -0.05
CA LEU A 148 -3.04 -3.83 -0.42
C LEU A 148 -2.18 -2.71 0.15
N GLY A 149 -1.67 -2.86 1.38
CA GLY A 149 -0.76 -1.91 2.00
C GLY A 149 0.56 -1.80 1.23
N LEU A 150 1.11 -2.94 0.79
CA LEU A 150 2.31 -2.98 -0.04
C LEU A 150 2.05 -2.37 -1.44
N ALA A 151 0.93 -2.70 -2.07
CA ALA A 151 0.55 -2.16 -3.37
C ALA A 151 0.19 -0.67 -3.33
N GLY A 152 -0.24 -0.17 -2.17
CA GLY A 152 -0.59 1.23 -1.95
C GLY A 152 0.61 2.18 -1.80
N ARG A 153 1.82 1.64 -1.71
CA ARG A 153 3.07 2.40 -1.64
C ARG A 153 3.44 2.94 -3.02
N GLU A 154 3.90 4.18 -3.08
CA GLU A 154 4.54 4.70 -4.27
C GLU A 154 5.86 3.93 -4.52
N PRO A 155 6.23 3.62 -5.78
CA PRO A 155 7.56 3.12 -6.09
C PRO A 155 8.57 4.18 -5.67
N GLY A 156 9.33 3.93 -4.61
CA GLY A 156 10.34 4.88 -4.15
C GLY A 156 11.33 5.19 -5.28
N ALA A 157 11.48 6.47 -5.60
CA ALA A 157 12.67 6.99 -6.26
C ALA A 157 13.87 6.80 -5.29
N GLY A 158 14.47 5.62 -5.30
CA GLY A 158 15.51 5.25 -4.34
C GLY A 158 16.34 4.09 -4.83
N GLY A 159 17.35 4.41 -5.65
CA GLY A 159 18.32 3.44 -6.15
C GLY A 159 19.44 4.04 -7.00
N SER A 160 19.92 5.25 -6.69
CA SER A 160 21.21 5.75 -7.19
C SER A 160 21.66 6.89 -6.27
N ASP A 161 22.38 6.55 -5.22
CA ASP A 161 23.41 7.36 -4.56
C ASP A 161 24.03 6.49 -3.46
N GLY A 162 25.09 5.79 -3.86
CA GLY A 162 25.94 4.93 -3.05
C GLY A 162 27.20 4.60 -3.84
#